data_AF-E5ANV2-F1
#
_entry.id   AF-E5ANV2-F1
#
_cell.length_a   1.000
_cell.length_b   1.000
_cell.length_c   1.000
_cell.angle_alpha   90.00
_cell.angle_beta   90.00
_cell.angle_gamma   90.00
#
_symmetry.space_group_name_H-M   'P 1'
#
loop_
_entity.id
_entity.type
_entity.pdbx_description
1 polymer ?
#
loop_
_entity_poly.entity_id
_entity_poly.type
_entity_poly.pdbx_seq_one_letter_code
_entity_poly.pdbx_strand_id
1 'polypeptide(L)' 'MLQLYERFRGRCKLAFGVGTNLTNDLGYPPLQIVMKMVRCNGQPVAKLSDSPGKNMCDDPAYIAYLRQVFEIDTPLEAGH' A
#
# COMPACT_ATOMS: atom_id res chain seq x y z
N MET A 1 1.52 -17.92 -1.77
CA MET A 1 2.00 -18.05 -3.17
C MET A 1 1.32 -19.20 -3.91
N LEU A 2 1.39 -20.45 -3.43
CA LEU A 2 0.76 -21.61 -4.11
C LEU A 2 -0.73 -21.42 -4.42
N GLN A 3 -1.52 -20.91 -3.47
CA GLN A 3 -2.94 -20.61 -3.69
C GLN A 3 -3.18 -19.58 -4.80
N LEU A 4 -2.34 -18.54 -4.89
CA LEU A 4 -2.41 -17.55 -5.98
C LEU A 4 -1.99 -18.16 -7.31
N TYR A 5 -0.97 -19.03 -7.33
CA TYR A 5 -0.60 -19.77 -8.53
C TYR A 5 -1.75 -20.64 -9.03
N GLU A 6 -2.37 -21.47 -8.19
CA GLU A 6 -3.49 -22.31 -8.63
C GLU A 6 -4.69 -21.49 -9.10
N ARG A 7 -4.94 -20.32 -8.50
CA ARG A 7 -6.05 -19.44 -8.91
C ARG A 7 -5.84 -18.77 -10.26
N PHE A 8 -4.60 -18.51 -10.66
CA PHE A 8 -4.27 -17.66 -11.81
C PHE A 8 -3.43 -18.34 -12.90
N ARG A 9 -2.93 -19.57 -12.67
CA ARG A 9 -2.23 -20.36 -13.69
C ARG A 9 -3.10 -20.50 -14.95
N GLY A 10 -2.48 -20.28 -16.11
CA GLY A 10 -3.18 -20.31 -17.40
C GLY A 10 -4.06 -19.10 -17.71
N ARG A 11 -4.24 -18.15 -16.77
CA ARG A 11 -5.02 -16.91 -16.99
C ARG A 11 -4.13 -15.70 -17.28
N CYS A 12 -2.91 -15.69 -16.74
CA CYS A 12 -1.89 -14.69 -17.01
C CYS A 12 -0.48 -15.23 -16.71
N LYS A 13 0.55 -14.49 -17.12
CA LYS A 13 1.93 -14.76 -16.70
C LYS A 13 2.10 -14.33 -15.24
N LEU A 14 2.67 -15.21 -14.43
CA LEU A 14 2.83 -15.00 -12.99
C LEU A 14 4.29 -14.86 -12.60
N ALA A 15 4.55 -13.93 -11.68
CA ALA A 15 5.81 -13.78 -10.96
C ALA A 15 5.50 -13.39 -9.51
N PHE A 16 6.28 -13.88 -8.55
CA PHE A 16 6.10 -13.60 -7.13
C PHE A 16 7.37 -13.00 -6.56
N GLY A 17 7.31 -11.72 -6.15
CA GLY A 17 8.39 -11.09 -5.39
C GLY A 17 8.29 -11.45 -3.91
N VAL A 18 9.32 -12.09 -3.37
CA VAL A 18 9.40 -12.47 -1.95
C VAL A 18 10.52 -11.66 -1.30
N GLY A 19 10.16 -10.75 -0.39
CA GLY A 19 11.10 -9.85 0.29
C GLY A 19 11.54 -10.39 1.64
N THR A 20 11.03 -9.81 2.73
CA THR A 20 11.43 -10.10 4.12
C THR A 20 11.43 -11.58 4.47
N ASN A 21 10.44 -12.36 4.01
CA ASN A 21 10.39 -13.80 4.29
C ASN A 21 11.49 -14.60 3.55
N LEU A 22 12.06 -14.06 2.47
CA LEU A 22 13.20 -14.68 1.79
C LEU A 22 14.53 -14.24 2.41
N THR A 23 14.67 -12.97 2.75
CA THR A 23 15.96 -12.36 3.10
C THR A 23 16.18 -12.15 4.60
N ASN A 24 15.13 -12.27 5.43
CA ASN A 24 15.19 -12.03 6.87
C ASN A 24 14.19 -12.93 7.63
N ASP A 25 14.21 -14.24 7.33
CA ASP A 25 13.44 -15.28 8.04
C ASP A 25 14.37 -16.09 8.96
N LEU A 26 14.83 -15.44 10.03
CA LEU A 26 15.81 -15.99 10.97
C LEU A 26 15.19 -16.38 12.32
N GLY A 27 13.86 -16.46 12.41
CA GLY A 27 13.13 -16.76 13.66
C GLY A 27 12.94 -15.56 14.60
N TYR A 28 13.31 -14.35 14.17
CA TYR A 28 13.10 -13.11 14.93
C TYR A 28 12.14 -12.17 14.19
N PRO A 29 11.39 -11.30 14.91
CA PRO A 29 10.57 -10.26 14.29
C PRO A 29 11.42 -9.31 13.44
N PRO A 30 11.18 -9.21 12.13
CA PRO A 30 11.96 -8.31 11.27
C PRO A 30 11.61 -6.85 11.57
N LEU A 31 12.63 -5.99 11.61
CA LEU A 31 12.46 -4.55 11.78
C LEU A 31 11.65 -3.96 10.62
N GLN A 32 10.55 -3.25 10.94
CA GLN A 32 9.64 -2.65 9.97
C GLN A 32 10.01 -1.18 9.72
N ILE A 33 10.94 -0.93 8.80
CA ILE A 33 11.31 0.42 8.36
C ILE A 33 10.77 0.69 6.96
N VAL A 34 10.23 1.89 6.76
CA VAL A 34 9.76 2.37 5.46
C VAL A 34 10.39 3.72 5.14
N MET A 35 10.73 3.93 3.86
CA MET A 35 11.11 5.23 3.32
C MET A 35 10.11 5.58 2.22
N LYS A 36 9.61 6.82 2.23
CA LYS A 36 8.55 7.27 1.33
C LYS A 36 8.84 8.67 0.80
N MET A 37 8.40 8.92 -0.42
CA MET A 37 8.38 10.27 -0.98
C MET A 37 7.22 11.04 -0.34
N VAL A 38 7.52 12.22 0.20
CA VAL A 38 6.52 13.11 0.84
C VAL A 38 6.27 14.38 0.02
N ARG A 39 7.22 14.78 -0.83
CA ARG A 39 7.12 15.96 -1.70
C ARG A 39 7.80 15.74 -3.05
N CYS A 40 7.31 16.43 -4.07
CA CYS A 40 7.92 16.56 -5.39
C CYS A 40 7.74 18.01 -5.87
N ASN A 41 8.81 18.67 -6.30
CA ASN A 41 8.77 20.10 -6.69
C ASN A 41 8.13 21.02 -5.63
N GLY A 42 8.38 20.74 -4.35
CA GLY A 42 7.81 21.48 -3.22
C GLY A 42 6.34 21.16 -2.89
N GLN A 43 5.64 20.41 -3.74
CA GLN A 43 4.23 20.04 -3.57
C GLN A 43 4.08 18.70 -2.83
N PRO A 44 2.99 18.50 -2.05
CA PRO A 44 2.73 17.22 -1.40
C PRO A 44 2.47 16.12 -2.43
N VAL A 45 2.83 14.88 -2.08
CA VAL A 45 2.43 13.67 -2.80
C VAL A 45 1.78 12.69 -1.85
N ALA A 46 0.92 11.82 -2.37
CA ALA A 46 0.23 10.82 -1.57
C ALA A 46 0.20 9.47 -2.29
N LYS A 47 0.18 8.40 -1.50
CA LYS A 47 -0.20 7.06 -1.97
C LYS A 47 -1.53 6.68 -1.34
N LEU A 48 -2.56 6.56 -2.17
CA LEU A 48 -3.85 6.00 -1.77
C LEU A 48 -3.79 4.47 -1.91
N SER A 49 -4.23 3.75 -0.89
CA SER A 49 -4.24 2.29 -0.86
C SER A 49 -5.64 1.77 -0.58
N ASP A 50 -5.99 0.65 -1.20
CA ASP A 50 -7.25 -0.07 -0.91
C ASP A 50 -7.30 -0.65 0.52
N SER A 51 -6.16 -0.69 1.22
CA SER A 51 -6.10 -1.10 2.63
C SER A 51 -6.30 0.11 3.54
N PRO A 52 -7.30 0.09 4.44
CA PRO A 52 -7.46 1.11 5.47
C PRO A 52 -6.17 1.29 6.29
N GLY A 53 -5.81 2.53 6.62
CA GLY A 53 -4.63 2.84 7.43
C GLY A 53 -3.28 2.82 6.71
N LYS A 54 -3.23 2.54 5.39
CA LYS A 54 -2.01 2.65 4.57
C LYS A 54 -1.90 3.92 3.75
N ASN A 55 -2.88 4.83 3.86
CA ASN A 55 -2.81 6.15 3.25
C ASN A 55 -1.72 6.94 3.96
N MET A 56 -0.69 7.33 3.21
CA MET A 56 0.43 8.08 3.74
C MET A 56 0.54 9.41 3.00
N CYS A 57 -0.03 10.43 3.62
CA CYS A 57 0.18 11.84 3.36
C CYS A 57 -0.27 12.57 4.63
N ASP A 58 0.54 13.52 5.09
CA ASP A 58 0.28 14.26 6.34
C ASP A 58 -0.67 15.45 6.11
N ASP A 59 -1.22 15.59 4.90
CA ASP A 59 -2.16 16.62 4.49
C ASP A 59 -3.54 15.99 4.21
N PRO A 60 -4.47 16.04 5.18
CA PRO A 60 -5.82 15.50 5.02
C PRO A 60 -6.60 16.18 3.89
N ALA A 61 -6.37 17.48 3.64
CA ALA A 61 -7.06 18.21 2.57
C ALA A 61 -6.60 17.72 1.20
N TYR A 62 -5.30 17.46 1.04
CA TYR A 62 -4.76 16.88 -0.19
C TYR A 62 -5.28 15.44 -0.43
N ILE A 63 -5.40 14.63 0.63
CA ILE A 63 -6.03 13.30 0.52
C ILE A 63 -7.48 13.40 0.08
N ALA A 64 -8.27 14.30 0.71
CA ALA A 64 -9.68 14.50 0.36
C ALA A 64 -9.84 14.97 -1.09
N TYR A 65 -8.99 15.90 -1.53
CA TYR A 65 -8.93 16.34 -2.91
C TYR A 65 -8.65 15.19 -3.88
N LEU A 66 -7.62 14.36 -3.63
CA LEU A 66 -7.29 13.23 -4.51
C LEU A 66 -8.44 12.21 -4.54
N ARG A 67 -9.11 11.94 -3.42
CA ARG A 67 -10.28 11.05 -3.37
C ARG A 67 -11.42 11.59 -4.22
N GLN A 68 -11.69 12.89 -4.16
CA GLN A 68 -12.71 13.53 -4.99
C GLN A 68 -12.36 13.45 -6.48
N VAL A 69 -11.10 13.76 -6.84
CA VAL A 69 -10.64 13.75 -8.24
C VAL A 69 -10.69 12.34 -8.86
N PHE A 70 -10.38 11.31 -8.07
CA PHE A 70 -10.36 9.92 -8.53
C PHE A 70 -11.64 9.14 -8.18
N GLU A 71 -12.68 9.81 -7.69
CA GLU A 71 -13.98 9.20 -7.33
C GLU A 71 -13.83 7.99 -6.38
N ILE A 72 -12.93 8.10 -5.39
CA ILE A 72 -12.63 7.02 -4.44
C ILE A 72 -13.46 7.21 -3.18
N ASP A 73 -14.30 6.21 -2.87
CA ASP A 73 -15.12 6.18 -1.66
C ASP A 73 -14.29 6.41 -0.39
N THR A 74 -14.71 7.39 0.40
CA THR A 74 -14.15 7.63 1.74
C THR A 74 -14.59 6.50 2.66
N PRO A 75 -13.65 5.75 3.28
CA PRO A 75 -14.01 4.75 4.27
C PRO A 75 -14.78 5.44 5.39
N LEU A 76 -15.89 4.84 5.83
CA LEU A 76 -16.56 5.24 7.07
C LEU A 76 -15.51 5.20 8.18
N GLU A 77 -15.30 6.33 8.88
CA GLU A 77 -14.41 6.34 10.03
C GLU A 77 -14.92 5.31 11.04
N ALA A 78 -14.05 4.40 11.46
CA ALA A 78 -14.37 3.50 12.56
C ALA A 78 -14.60 4.40 13.78
N GLY A 79 -15.87 4.51 14.19
CA GLY A 79 -16.28 5.33 15.33
C GLY A 79 -15.43 5.02 16.56
N HIS A 80 -15.12 6.08 17.30
CA HIS A 80 -14.48 6.04 18.62
C HIS A 80 -15.24 5.14 19.61
#